data_AF-A0A925FSX7-F1
#
_entry.id   AF-A0A925FSX7-F1
#
_cell.length_a   1.000
_cell.length_b   1.000
_cell.length_c   1.000
_cell.angle_alpha   90.00
_cell.angle_beta   90.00
_cell.angle_gamma   90.00
#
_symmetry.space_group_name_H-M   'P 1'
#
loop_
_entity.id
_entity.type
_entity.pdbx_description
1 polymer ?
#
loop_
_entity_poly.entity_id
_entity_poly.type
_entity_poly.pdbx_seq_one_letter_code
_entity_poly.pdbx_strand_id
1 'polypeptide(L)' 'MDVVRIFVGSIFVLFGFLGIAVGILGIIDPVGLKMADDSDPFGSPPSMFENLAYTAIFVTIFIFGVWLVAAKQKESN' A
#
# COMPACT_ATOMS: atom_id res chain seq x y z
N MET A 1 17.88 -1.59 18.77
CA MET A 1 17.59 -0.99 17.45
C MET A 1 16.76 -1.92 16.56
N ASP A 2 16.92 -3.23 16.67
CA ASP A 2 16.21 -4.20 15.83
C ASP A 2 14.70 -4.26 16.02
N VAL A 3 14.22 -4.16 17.27
CA VAL A 3 12.79 -4.16 17.58
C VAL A 3 12.08 -2.99 16.90
N VAL A 4 12.71 -1.80 16.92
CA VAL A 4 12.19 -0.60 16.26
C VAL A 4 12.16 -0.79 14.75
N ARG A 5 13.23 -1.35 14.16
CA ARG A 5 13.29 -1.61 12.72
C ARG A 5 12.22 -2.60 12.25
N ILE A 6 12.03 -3.69 12.99
CA ILE A 6 11.00 -4.70 12.70
C ILE A 6 9.62 -4.08 12.85
N PHE A 7 9.36 -3.35 13.94
CA PHE A 7 8.09 -2.67 14.17
C PHE A 7 7.75 -1.70 13.02
N VAL A 8 8.70 -0.83 12.66
CA VAL A 8 8.56 0.10 11.54
C VAL A 8 8.37 -0.63 10.21
N GLY A 9 9.14 -1.69 9.96
CA GLY A 9 8.99 -2.53 8.77
C GLY A 9 7.60 -3.17 8.68
N SER A 10 7.08 -3.72 9.78
CA SER A 10 5.73 -4.30 9.85
C SER A 10 4.63 -3.27 9.56
N ILE A 11 4.79 -2.03 10.03
CA ILE A 11 3.88 -0.93 9.68
C ILE A 11 3.88 -0.70 8.17
N PHE A 12 5.06 -0.57 7.55
CA PHE A 12 5.15 -0.37 6.10
C PHE A 12 4.59 -1.54 5.30
N VAL A 13 4.77 -2.78 5.75
CA VAL A 13 4.16 -3.96 5.13
C VAL A 13 2.63 -3.87 5.21
N LEU A 14 2.08 -3.55 6.38
CA LEU A 14 0.64 -3.47 6.57
C LEU A 14 0.01 -2.38 5.69
N PHE A 15 0.52 -1.15 5.75
CA PHE A 15 0.00 -0.04 4.95
C PHE A 15 0.26 -0.23 3.46
N GLY A 16 1.43 -0.78 3.10
CA GLY A 16 1.76 -1.18 1.73
C GLY A 16 0.73 -2.15 1.18
N PHE A 17 0.43 -3.22 1.91
CA PHE A 17 -0.54 -4.23 1.49
C PHE A 17 -1.95 -3.66 1.36
N LEU A 18 -2.41 -2.90 2.35
CA LEU A 18 -3.75 -2.27 2.31
C LEU A 18 -3.87 -1.31 1.11
N GLY A 19 -2.86 -0.47 0.88
CA GLY A 19 -2.87 0.45 -0.25
C GLY A 19 -2.82 -0.27 -1.60
N ILE A 20 -2.07 -1.37 -1.73
CA ILE A 20 -2.12 -2.21 -2.95
C ILE A 20 -3.53 -2.75 -3.16
N ALA A 21 -4.17 -3.29 -2.13
CA ALA A 21 -5.52 -3.83 -2.23
C ALA A 21 -6.53 -2.75 -2.67
N VAL A 22 -6.49 -1.57 -2.06
CA VAL A 22 -7.31 -0.42 -2.44
C VAL A 22 -7.02 0.04 -3.87
N GLY A 23 -5.75 0.11 -4.27
CA GLY A 23 -5.35 0.50 -5.62
C GLY A 23 -5.86 -0.47 -6.69
N ILE A 24 -5.77 -1.78 -6.43
CA ILE A 24 -6.32 -2.82 -7.31
C ILE A 24 -7.84 -2.69 -7.41
N LEU A 25 -8.54 -2.45 -6.30
CA LEU A 25 -9.98 -2.18 -6.32
C LEU A 25 -10.31 -0.95 -7.17
N GLY A 26 -9.53 0.13 -7.08
CA GLY A 26 -9.70 1.30 -7.94
C GLY A 26 -9.47 1.01 -9.43
N ILE A 27 -8.62 0.04 -9.78
CA ILE A 27 -8.44 -0.38 -11.18
C ILE A 27 -9.65 -1.19 -11.69
N ILE A 28 -10.21 -2.07 -10.85
CA ILE A 28 -11.32 -2.97 -11.21
C ILE A 28 -12.66 -2.23 -11.20
N ASP A 29 -12.91 -1.46 -10.14
CA ASP A 29 -14.14 -0.73 -9.88
C ASP A 29 -13.86 0.67 -9.28
N PRO A 30 -13.43 1.62 -10.12
CA PRO A 30 -13.15 2.99 -9.67
C PRO A 30 -14.40 3.72 -9.17
N VAL A 31 -15.59 3.34 -9.66
CA VAL A 31 -16.86 3.96 -9.26
C VAL A 31 -17.24 3.51 -7.86
N GLY A 32 -17.23 2.20 -7.60
CA GLY A 32 -17.49 1.66 -6.27
C GLY A 32 -16.50 2.17 -5.22
N LEU A 33 -15.22 2.29 -5.60
CA LEU A 33 -14.22 2.90 -4.72
C LEU A 33 -14.54 4.37 -4.40
N LYS A 34 -14.98 5.16 -5.39
CA LYS A 34 -15.36 6.56 -5.18
C LYS A 34 -16.62 6.68 -4.32
N MET A 35 -17.58 5.77 -4.46
CA MET A 35 -18.77 5.76 -3.60
C MET A 35 -18.47 5.44 -2.13
N ALA A 36 -17.35 4.77 -1.85
CA ALA A 36 -16.87 4.50 -0.50
C ALA A 36 -16.05 5.68 0.09
N ASP A 37 -15.76 6.71 -0.70
CA ASP A 37 -15.12 7.94 -0.23
C ASP A 37 -16.17 8.85 0.42
N ASP A 38 -16.31 8.73 1.74
CA ASP A 38 -17.26 9.52 2.54
C ASP A 38 -17.04 11.05 2.41
N SER A 39 -15.85 11.49 1.98
CA SER A 39 -15.53 12.91 1.84
C SER A 39 -16.06 13.52 0.53
N ASP A 40 -16.21 12.70 -0.52
CA ASP A 40 -16.68 13.13 -1.83
C ASP A 40 -17.23 11.93 -2.65
N PRO A 41 -18.41 11.38 -2.28
CA PRO A 41 -18.92 10.13 -2.85
C PRO A 41 -19.46 10.29 -4.28
N PHE A 42 -19.75 11.52 -4.73
CA PHE A 42 -20.34 11.80 -6.04
C PHE A 42 -19.39 12.55 -6.99
N GLY A 43 -18.13 12.74 -6.58
CA GLY A 43 -17.10 13.29 -7.44
C GLY A 43 -16.74 12.35 -8.61
N SER A 44 -15.92 12.86 -9.53
CA SER A 44 -15.41 12.06 -10.63
C SER A 44 -14.54 10.90 -10.09
N PRO A 45 -14.78 9.65 -10.53
CA PRO A 45 -13.93 8.53 -10.17
C PRO A 45 -12.47 8.77 -10.61
N PRO A 46 -11.48 8.25 -9.86
CA PRO A 46 -10.09 8.37 -10.25
C PRO A 46 -9.84 7.69 -11.59
N SER A 47 -8.93 8.24 -12.38
CA SER A 47 -8.56 7.63 -13.66
C SER A 47 -7.80 6.32 -13.46
N MET A 48 -7.80 5.45 -14.48
CA MET A 48 -7.05 4.19 -14.44
C MET A 48 -5.54 4.42 -14.20
N PHE A 49 -4.99 5.49 -14.78
CA PHE A 49 -3.58 5.86 -14.58
C PHE A 49 -3.30 6.33 -13.16
N GLU A 50 -4.21 7.08 -12.53
CA GLU A 50 -4.11 7.48 -11.13
C GLU A 50 -4.10 6.26 -10.21
N ASN A 51 -5.02 5.31 -10.41
CA ASN A 51 -5.07 4.08 -9.60
C ASN A 51 -3.84 3.20 -9.82
N LEU A 52 -3.29 3.15 -11.03
CA LEU A 52 -2.05 2.43 -11.31
C LEU A 52 -0.83 3.08 -10.64
N ALA A 53 -0.73 4.41 -10.70
CA ALA A 53 0.34 5.16 -10.04
C ALA A 53 0.25 5.00 -8.51
N TYR A 54 -0.96 5.12 -7.95
CA TYR A 54 -1.22 4.85 -6.53
C TYR A 54 -0.78 3.44 -6.14
N THR A 55 -1.19 2.43 -6.92
CA THR A 55 -0.80 1.03 -6.67
C THR A 55 0.72 0.86 -6.70
N ALA A 56 1.40 1.47 -7.68
CA ALA A 56 2.86 1.40 -7.79
C ALA A 56 3.57 1.99 -6.55
N ILE A 57 3.08 3.12 -6.02
CA ILE A 57 3.63 3.73 -4.80
C ILE A 57 3.52 2.76 -3.62
N PHE A 58 2.34 2.15 -3.43
CA PHE A 58 2.13 1.22 -2.32
C PHE A 58 2.88 -0.11 -2.49
N VAL A 59 3.13 -0.56 -3.73
CA VAL A 59 4.06 -1.66 -4.01
C VAL A 59 5.48 -1.31 -3.54
N THR A 60 5.98 -0.11 -3.84
CA THR A 60 7.30 0.33 -3.35
C THR A 60 7.36 0.35 -1.82
N ILE A 61 6.32 0.89 -1.17
CA ILE A 61 6.22 0.93 0.30
C ILE A 61 6.23 -0.49 0.88
N PHE A 62 5.44 -1.40 0.30
CA PHE A 62 5.37 -2.80 0.73
C PHE A 62 6.73 -3.49 0.61
N ILE A 63 7.40 -3.37 -0.55
CA ILE A 63 8.73 -3.96 -0.78
C ILE A 63 9.74 -3.41 0.22
N PHE A 64 9.71 -2.10 0.48
CA PHE A 64 10.59 -1.48 1.46
C PHE A 64 10.33 -1.99 2.88
N GLY A 65 9.07 -2.16 3.27
CA GLY A 65 8.69 -2.76 4.55
C GLY A 65 9.17 -4.19 4.69
N VAL A 66 8.97 -5.04 3.67
CA VAL A 66 9.45 -6.42 3.64
C VAL A 66 10.97 -6.47 3.79
N TRP A 67 11.68 -5.59 3.07
CA TRP A 67 13.13 -5.50 3.15
C TRP A 67 13.60 -5.14 4.57
N LEU A 68 12.98 -4.17 5.24
CA LEU A 68 13.32 -3.78 6.62
C LEU A 68 13.14 -4.93 7.62
N VAL A 69 12.08 -5.73 7.47
CA VAL A 69 11.82 -6.90 8.32
C VAL A 69 12.81 -8.03 8.01
N ALA A 70 13.02 -8.34 6.72
CA ALA A 70 13.85 -9.46 6.28
C ALA A 70 15.36 -9.23 6.41
N ALA A 71 15.83 -7.97 6.42
CA ALA A 71 17.25 -7.64 6.41
C ALA A 71 18.05 -8.19 7.61
N LYS A 72 17.42 -8.60 8.72
CA LYS A 72 18.13 -9.12 9.91
C LYS A 72 18.33 -10.63 9.87
N GLN A 73 17.42 -11.35 9.23
CA GLN A 73 17.52 -12.81 9.14
C GLN A 73 18.78 -13.25 8.40
N LYS A 74 19.29 -12.41 7.50
CA LYS A 74 20.46 -12.70 6.68
C LYS A 74 21.80 -12.58 7.42
N GLU A 75 21.84 -11.93 8.59
CA GLU A 75 23.07 -11.74 9.38
C GLU A 75 23.25 -12.80 10.48
N SER A 76 22.23 -13.62 10.75
CA SER A 76 22.23 -14.62 11.84
C SER A 76 22.31 -16.08 11.35
N ASN A 77 22.45 -16.29 10.04
CA ASN A 77 22.71 -17.58 9.37
C ASN A 77 24.10 -17.55 8.72
#